data_AF-U4UR29-F1
#
_entry.id   AF-U4UR29-F1
#
_cell.length_a   1.000
_cell.length_b   1.000
_cell.length_c   1.000
_cell.angle_alpha   90.00
_cell.angle_beta   90.00
_cell.angle_gamma   90.00
#
_symmetry.space_group_name_H-M   'P 1'
#
loop_
_entity.id
_entity.type
_entity.pdbx_description
1 polymer ?
#
loop_
_entity_poly.entity_id
_entity_poly.type
_entity_poly.pdbx_seq_one_letter_code
_entity_poly.pdbx_strand_id
1 'polypeptide(L)'
;MPECLGPSDLDPSEIDHYLTKGLSHLDSSSTSNNRYISEKILRSTKQLVAGWFVTIKAQITESNCPKSNTEAKDCTKLQGSKSKVCSFRIWEQPWINFTQIGVTCDNEDTQVFRSRRAISDEHFESPAERVHGKSTHADALKNGFLQFMNKYNKQYKHRIEFNFRLKVFRDNLNRIDLLNKYERGTARYGITQFADLTEAEFSKLHGYRPELRNENELPFARANIPDIELPTDFDWRAKGAVTEVKNQGLCGSCWAFSVTGNIEGQYALKHGALLEFSEQELVDCDKEDQGCNGGLMDTAYRVIEKMGGLESESDYPYEGADETCIFNKGKVKVQVTGALNISQNETDMAKWLVQNGPISIAINANAMQFYFGGISHPWASLCSPNSLDHGVLIVGYGVHSYALFNRTIPYWIVKNSWGPSWGEQGYYRVFRGDGTCGLNQTPSSAIVA
;
A
#
# COMPACT_ATOMS: atom_id res chain seq x y z
N MET A 1 -7.97 -26.92 -39.56
CA MET A 1 -8.79 -26.46 -38.40
C MET A 1 -7.82 -25.84 -37.41
N PRO A 2 -8.06 -24.61 -36.91
CA PRO A 2 -7.03 -23.80 -36.26
C PRO A 2 -6.75 -24.26 -34.83
N GLU A 3 -5.48 -24.20 -34.45
CA GLU A 3 -4.94 -24.52 -33.13
C GLU A 3 -5.51 -23.58 -32.06
N CYS A 4 -6.00 -24.18 -30.97
CA CYS A 4 -6.50 -23.48 -29.78
C CYS A 4 -5.35 -22.71 -29.10
N LEU A 5 -5.35 -21.39 -29.23
CA LEU A 5 -4.54 -20.48 -28.41
C LEU A 5 -5.12 -20.45 -26.99
N GLY A 6 -4.27 -20.56 -25.98
CA GLY A 6 -4.67 -20.45 -24.57
C GLY A 6 -5.29 -19.08 -24.24
N PRO A 7 -6.05 -18.97 -23.13
CA PRO A 7 -6.84 -17.78 -22.83
C PRO A 7 -5.93 -16.56 -22.57
N SER A 8 -6.26 -15.45 -23.23
CA SER A 8 -5.78 -14.11 -22.87
C SER A 8 -6.61 -13.58 -21.71
N ASP A 9 -5.96 -13.11 -20.64
CA ASP A 9 -6.65 -12.45 -19.51
C ASP A 9 -6.95 -10.97 -19.78
N LEU A 10 -6.45 -10.41 -20.90
CA LEU A 10 -6.67 -9.03 -21.32
C LEU A 10 -7.58 -8.99 -22.56
N ASP A 11 -8.37 -7.93 -22.66
CA ASP A 11 -9.10 -7.64 -23.89
C ASP A 11 -8.16 -7.11 -25.01
N PRO A 12 -8.58 -7.14 -26.29
CA PRO A 12 -7.74 -6.70 -27.41
C PRO A 12 -7.26 -5.24 -27.30
N SER A 13 -8.04 -4.35 -26.69
CA SER A 13 -7.70 -2.92 -26.58
C SER A 13 -6.61 -2.70 -25.52
N GLU A 14 -6.65 -3.46 -24.42
CA GLU A 14 -5.61 -3.45 -23.41
C GLU A 14 -4.30 -4.05 -23.93
N ILE A 15 -4.38 -5.16 -24.68
CA ILE A 15 -3.21 -5.75 -25.33
C ILE A 15 -2.53 -4.72 -26.23
N ASP A 16 -3.29 -4.05 -27.09
CA ASP A 16 -2.77 -3.02 -27.99
C ASP A 16 -2.10 -1.87 -27.23
N HIS A 17 -2.74 -1.38 -26.17
CA HIS A 17 -2.22 -0.32 -25.30
C HIS A 17 -0.85 -0.67 -24.69
N TYR A 18 -0.77 -1.82 -24.00
CA TYR A 18 0.45 -2.24 -23.29
C TYR A 18 1.55 -2.70 -24.24
N LEU A 19 1.19 -3.35 -25.35
CA LEU A 19 2.14 -3.78 -26.36
C LEU A 19 2.75 -2.58 -27.09
N THR A 20 1.96 -1.56 -27.40
CA THR A 20 2.46 -0.31 -28.01
C THR A 20 3.49 0.37 -27.10
N LYS A 21 3.22 0.46 -25.79
CA LYS A 21 4.19 0.95 -24.80
C LYS A 21 5.47 0.10 -24.78
N GLY A 22 5.32 -1.22 -24.76
CA GLY A 22 6.43 -2.16 -24.77
C GLY A 22 7.31 -2.08 -26.02
N LEU A 23 6.70 -2.00 -27.21
CA LEU A 23 7.41 -1.86 -28.48
C LEU A 23 8.11 -0.50 -28.60
N SER A 24 7.47 0.59 -28.14
CA SER A 24 8.10 1.92 -28.08
C SER A 24 9.36 1.93 -27.18
N HIS A 25 9.30 1.24 -26.03
CA HIS A 25 10.46 1.08 -25.15
C HIS A 25 11.57 0.20 -25.78
N LEU A 26 11.20 -0.84 -26.53
CA LEU A 26 12.17 -1.64 -27.28
C LEU A 26 12.81 -0.84 -28.41
N ASP A 27 12.02 -0.01 -29.11
CA ASP A 27 12.52 0.86 -30.17
C ASP A 27 13.51 1.90 -29.64
N SER A 28 13.28 2.47 -28.45
CA SER A 28 14.22 3.44 -27.86
C SER A 28 15.53 2.82 -27.38
N SER A 29 15.54 1.53 -27.04
CA SER A 29 16.71 0.81 -26.51
C SER A 29 17.45 -0.04 -27.54
N SER A 30 16.83 -0.33 -28.69
CA SER A 30 17.42 -1.13 -29.78
C SER A 30 18.35 -0.32 -30.69
N THR A 31 19.40 -0.96 -31.20
CA THR A 31 20.33 -0.40 -32.20
C THR A 31 19.80 -0.38 -33.64
N SER A 32 18.65 -0.99 -33.93
CA SER A 32 18.05 -0.96 -35.28
C SER A 32 17.61 0.46 -35.66
N ASN A 33 17.68 0.80 -36.95
CA ASN A 33 17.13 2.04 -37.49
C ASN A 33 15.61 1.97 -37.74
N ASN A 34 15.04 0.77 -37.66
CA ASN A 34 13.63 0.51 -37.92
C ASN A 34 12.87 0.14 -36.64
N ARG A 35 11.56 0.38 -36.66
CA ARG A 35 10.65 0.01 -35.56
C ARG A 35 10.35 -1.47 -35.56
N TYR A 36 10.06 -2.01 -34.38
CA TYR A 36 9.51 -3.35 -34.26
C TYR A 36 7.98 -3.34 -34.32
N ILE A 37 7.41 -4.38 -34.93
CA ILE A 37 5.98 -4.67 -34.91
C ILE A 37 5.74 -6.08 -34.36
N SER A 38 4.56 -6.30 -33.79
CA SER A 38 4.11 -7.63 -33.38
C SER A 38 3.48 -8.37 -34.56
N GLU A 39 3.95 -9.59 -34.83
CA GLU A 39 3.33 -10.51 -35.78
C GLU A 39 2.25 -11.36 -35.11
N LYS A 40 2.48 -11.78 -33.86
CA LYS A 40 1.59 -12.70 -33.14
C LYS A 40 1.72 -12.53 -31.64
N ILE A 41 0.59 -12.43 -30.95
CA ILE A 41 0.52 -12.53 -29.49
C ILE A 41 0.50 -14.00 -29.09
N LEU A 42 1.45 -14.41 -28.26
CA LEU A 42 1.55 -15.79 -27.77
C LEU A 42 0.84 -15.96 -26.42
N ARG A 43 0.98 -14.97 -25.53
CA ARG A 43 0.35 -14.95 -24.21
C ARG A 43 0.24 -13.54 -23.67
N SER A 44 -0.83 -13.25 -22.95
CA SER A 44 -1.07 -11.97 -22.27
C SER A 44 -1.67 -12.26 -20.90
N THR A 45 -1.06 -11.70 -19.85
CA THR A 45 -1.54 -11.83 -18.47
C THR A 45 -1.51 -10.47 -17.79
N LYS A 46 -2.54 -10.15 -16.99
CA LYS A 46 -2.60 -8.94 -16.17
C LYS A 46 -2.76 -9.33 -14.71
N GLN A 47 -1.88 -8.82 -13.87
CA GLN A 47 -1.85 -9.08 -12.44
C GLN A 47 -1.91 -7.77 -11.66
N LEU A 48 -2.56 -7.81 -10.50
CA LEU A 48 -2.61 -6.68 -9.59
C LEU A 48 -1.46 -6.83 -8.55
N VAL A 49 -0.36 -6.08 -8.72
CA VAL A 49 0.88 -6.17 -7.92
C VAL A 49 1.38 -4.78 -7.53
N ALA A 50 0.88 -4.19 -6.43
CA ALA A 50 1.00 -2.77 -6.10
C ALA A 50 0.77 -1.81 -7.30
N GLY A 51 0.01 -2.23 -8.31
CA GLY A 51 -0.04 -1.66 -9.66
C GLY A 51 -0.64 -2.68 -10.63
N TRP A 52 -0.78 -2.34 -11.90
CA TRP A 52 -1.02 -3.29 -12.97
C TRP A 52 0.30 -3.85 -13.48
N PHE A 53 0.57 -5.12 -13.19
CA PHE A 53 1.69 -5.84 -13.76
C PHE A 53 1.19 -6.67 -14.95
N VAL A 54 1.47 -6.19 -16.15
CA VAL A 54 1.07 -6.79 -17.42
C VAL A 54 2.26 -7.48 -18.04
N THR A 55 2.11 -8.75 -18.42
CA THR A 55 3.10 -9.49 -19.21
C THR A 55 2.49 -9.87 -20.55
N ILE A 56 3.11 -9.43 -21.63
CA ILE A 56 2.75 -9.81 -23.00
C ILE A 56 3.95 -10.54 -23.62
N LYS A 57 3.78 -11.81 -23.98
CA LYS A 57 4.73 -12.56 -24.79
C LYS A 57 4.26 -12.51 -26.23
N ALA A 58 5.06 -11.91 -27.11
CA ALA A 58 4.72 -11.73 -28.51
C ALA A 58 5.91 -12.09 -29.41
N GLN A 59 5.58 -12.61 -30.59
CA GLN A 59 6.52 -12.73 -31.69
C GLN A 59 6.57 -11.40 -32.42
N ILE A 60 7.77 -10.82 -32.53
CA ILE A 60 7.99 -9.50 -33.11
C ILE A 60 9.01 -9.58 -34.25
N THR A 61 8.98 -8.58 -35.12
CA THR A 61 9.90 -8.46 -36.24
C THR A 61 10.20 -7.00 -36.55
N GLU A 62 11.33 -6.72 -37.20
CA GLU A 62 11.61 -5.38 -37.71
C GLU A 62 10.66 -5.04 -38.85
N SER A 63 10.16 -3.81 -38.83
CA SER A 63 9.26 -3.27 -39.85
C SER A 63 10.00 -2.38 -40.85
N ASN A 64 9.32 -2.03 -41.93
CA ASN A 64 9.79 -1.03 -42.90
C ASN A 64 9.67 0.42 -42.42
N CYS A 65 9.19 0.65 -41.18
CA CYS A 65 9.03 1.98 -40.63
C CYS A 65 10.31 2.45 -39.94
N PRO A 66 10.95 3.55 -40.41
CA PRO A 66 12.13 4.09 -39.77
C PRO A 66 11.76 4.75 -38.44
N LYS A 67 12.64 4.62 -37.44
CA LYS A 67 12.44 5.27 -36.12
C LYS A 67 12.35 6.78 -36.22
N SER A 68 13.04 7.38 -37.19
CA SER A 68 13.07 8.83 -37.44
C SER A 68 11.74 9.43 -37.87
N ASN A 69 10.77 8.64 -38.35
CA ASN A 69 9.47 9.12 -38.79
C ASN A 69 8.33 8.56 -37.92
N THR A 70 7.92 9.30 -36.90
CA THR A 70 6.83 8.95 -35.96
C THR A 70 5.44 8.94 -36.58
N GLU A 71 5.27 9.47 -37.79
CA GLU A 71 3.97 9.57 -38.47
C GLU A 71 3.71 8.45 -39.48
N ALA A 72 4.68 7.54 -39.69
CA ALA A 72 4.51 6.40 -40.58
C ALA A 72 3.37 5.48 -40.06
N LYS A 73 2.29 5.38 -40.84
CA LYS A 73 1.17 4.45 -40.64
C LYS A 73 1.35 3.23 -41.55
N ASP A 74 0.71 2.11 -41.19
CA ASP A 74 0.70 0.86 -41.96
C ASP A 74 2.08 0.17 -42.11
N CYS A 75 2.84 0.13 -41.01
CA CYS A 75 4.12 -0.57 -40.93
C CYS A 75 3.96 -2.07 -41.18
N THR A 76 4.72 -2.61 -42.13
CA THR A 76 4.75 -4.05 -42.44
C THR A 76 6.14 -4.62 -42.19
N LYS A 77 6.24 -5.95 -42.15
CA LYS A 77 7.50 -6.65 -41.93
C LYS A 77 8.55 -6.24 -42.96
N LEU A 78 9.74 -5.87 -42.49
CA LEU A 78 10.88 -5.59 -43.35
C LEU A 78 11.34 -6.87 -44.06
N GLN A 79 11.56 -6.79 -45.37
CA GLN A 79 11.96 -7.96 -46.14
C GLN A 79 13.31 -8.51 -45.64
N GLY A 80 13.33 -9.79 -45.25
CA GLY A 80 14.52 -10.45 -44.71
C GLY A 80 14.73 -10.33 -43.20
N SER A 81 13.84 -9.63 -42.47
CA SER A 81 13.93 -9.55 -41.01
C SER A 81 13.55 -10.89 -40.36
N LYS A 82 14.37 -11.30 -39.38
CA LYS A 82 14.07 -12.48 -38.54
C LYS A 82 13.03 -12.11 -37.49
N SER A 83 12.15 -13.07 -37.20
CA SER A 83 11.21 -12.95 -36.09
C SER A 83 11.89 -13.41 -34.81
N LYS A 84 11.64 -12.70 -33.71
CA LYS A 84 12.09 -13.10 -32.37
C LYS A 84 10.94 -13.06 -31.39
N VAL A 85 11.02 -13.89 -30.35
CA VAL A 85 10.00 -13.91 -29.31
C VAL A 85 10.49 -13.03 -28.15
N CYS A 86 9.66 -12.06 -27.77
CA CYS A 86 9.96 -11.16 -26.67
C CYS A 86 8.85 -11.21 -25.62
N SER A 87 9.26 -11.08 -24.36
CA SER A 87 8.41 -10.89 -23.21
C SER A 87 8.49 -9.43 -22.78
N PHE A 88 7.37 -8.71 -22.93
CA PHE A 88 7.17 -7.36 -22.43
C PHE A 88 6.54 -7.43 -21.05
N ARG A 89 7.20 -6.87 -20.03
CA ARG A 89 6.72 -6.77 -18.65
C ARG A 89 6.51 -5.30 -18.34
N ILE A 90 5.27 -4.88 -18.20
CA ILE A 90 4.88 -3.50 -17.93
C ILE A 90 4.29 -3.45 -16.52
N TRP A 91 4.85 -2.63 -15.65
CA TRP A 91 4.33 -2.36 -14.31
C TRP A 91 3.86 -0.92 -14.22
N GLU A 92 2.56 -0.71 -14.06
CA GLU A 92 1.96 0.63 -13.98
C GLU A 92 1.28 0.85 -12.64
N GLN A 93 1.52 1.99 -12.02
CA GLN A 93 0.77 2.47 -10.86
C GLN A 93 0.15 3.81 -11.25
N PRO A 94 -1.01 3.82 -11.95
CA PRO A 94 -1.59 5.04 -12.51
C PRO A 94 -1.82 6.14 -11.47
N TRP A 95 -2.08 5.73 -10.22
CA TRP A 95 -2.36 6.63 -9.10
C TRP A 95 -1.17 7.48 -8.64
N ILE A 96 0.06 7.04 -8.88
CA ILE A 96 1.30 7.79 -8.59
C ILE A 96 2.06 8.12 -9.89
N ASN A 97 1.41 7.99 -11.04
CA ASN A 97 1.99 8.20 -12.37
C ASN A 97 3.31 7.44 -12.59
N PHE A 98 3.40 6.22 -12.05
CA PHE A 98 4.59 5.38 -12.17
C PHE A 98 4.39 4.35 -13.30
N THR A 99 5.42 4.16 -14.11
CA THR A 99 5.47 3.12 -15.14
C THR A 99 6.90 2.58 -15.26
N GLN A 100 7.06 1.26 -15.14
CA GLN A 100 8.29 0.55 -15.40
C GLN A 100 8.08 -0.47 -16.51
N ILE A 101 8.95 -0.47 -17.51
CA ILE A 101 8.88 -1.40 -18.65
C ILE A 101 10.18 -2.20 -18.69
N GLY A 102 10.05 -3.52 -18.78
CA GLY A 102 11.15 -4.44 -19.03
C GLY A 102 10.86 -5.30 -20.26
N VAL A 103 11.85 -5.46 -21.12
CA VAL A 103 11.74 -6.29 -22.33
C VAL A 103 12.85 -7.33 -22.32
N THR A 104 12.49 -8.60 -22.52
CA THR A 104 13.46 -9.69 -22.66
C THR A 104 13.13 -10.47 -23.92
N CYS A 105 14.08 -10.59 -24.83
CA CYS A 105 13.93 -11.34 -26.07
C CYS A 105 14.82 -12.58 -26.03
N ASP A 106 14.29 -13.70 -26.51
CA ASP A 106 15.08 -14.93 -26.66
C ASP A 106 16.09 -14.69 -27.81
N ASN A 107 17.39 -14.70 -27.49
CA ASN A 107 18.45 -14.69 -28.51
C ASN A 107 18.73 -16.13 -28.95
N GLU A 108 18.73 -16.38 -30.27
CA GLU A 108 19.51 -17.50 -30.81
C GLU A 108 21.00 -17.22 -30.48
N ASP A 109 21.67 -18.20 -29.89
CA ASP A 109 23.06 -18.21 -29.37
C ASP A 109 23.29 -17.73 -27.93
N THR A 110 23.13 -18.67 -26.99
CA THR A 110 24.20 -19.03 -26.03
C THR A 110 23.85 -20.34 -25.32
N GLN A 111 24.62 -21.38 -25.63
CA GLN A 111 24.69 -22.58 -24.81
C GLN A 111 25.45 -22.29 -23.51
N VAL A 112 25.01 -22.99 -22.45
CA VAL A 112 25.71 -23.30 -21.20
C VAL A 112 25.92 -22.16 -20.20
N PHE A 113 25.12 -22.17 -19.13
CA PHE A 113 25.68 -22.34 -17.78
C PHE A 113 24.86 -23.35 -16.97
N ARG A 114 25.59 -24.34 -16.46
CA ARG A 114 25.14 -25.52 -15.75
C ARG A 114 24.54 -25.15 -14.39
N SER A 115 23.29 -25.55 -14.14
CA SER A 115 22.79 -25.72 -12.77
C SER A 115 23.29 -27.05 -12.22
N ARG A 116 23.88 -27.01 -11.02
CA ARG A 116 24.42 -28.17 -10.30
C ARG A 116 23.29 -29.13 -9.91
N ARG A 117 23.58 -30.43 -10.03
CA ARG A 117 22.77 -31.56 -9.59
C ARG A 117 22.29 -31.39 -8.14
N ALA A 118 20.99 -31.54 -7.92
CA ALA A 118 20.43 -32.06 -6.67
C ALA A 118 20.46 -33.61 -6.74
N ILE A 119 20.82 -34.24 -5.63
CA ILE A 119 20.88 -35.69 -5.44
C ILE A 119 19.66 -36.15 -4.62
N SER A 120 19.04 -37.22 -5.11
CA SER A 120 18.10 -38.19 -4.51
C SER A 120 16.85 -37.65 -3.79
N ASP A 121 15.65 -37.79 -4.37
CA ASP A 121 14.79 -38.99 -4.38
C ASP A 121 14.37 -39.47 -2.98
N GLU A 122 13.08 -39.26 -2.66
CA GLU A 122 12.19 -40.33 -2.21
C GLU A 122 10.71 -39.96 -2.44
N HIS A 123 10.19 -40.46 -3.56
CA HIS A 123 8.88 -41.10 -3.75
C HIS A 123 7.65 -40.58 -2.96
N PHE A 124 6.76 -39.89 -3.69
CA PHE A 124 5.33 -40.15 -3.59
C PHE A 124 4.69 -39.99 -4.98
N GLU A 125 4.63 -41.10 -5.73
CA GLU A 125 3.83 -41.18 -6.96
C GLU A 125 2.34 -41.08 -6.60
N SER A 126 1.64 -40.17 -7.29
CA SER A 126 0.19 -40.21 -7.45
C SER A 126 -0.09 -40.42 -8.95
N PRO A 127 -0.98 -41.35 -9.35
CA PRO A 127 -1.16 -41.69 -10.76
C PRO A 127 -1.74 -40.51 -11.53
N ALA A 128 -1.15 -40.27 -12.70
CA ALA A 128 -1.66 -39.34 -13.69
C ALA A 128 -2.98 -39.87 -14.28
N GLU A 129 -4.11 -39.32 -13.85
CA GLU A 129 -5.33 -39.32 -14.66
C GLU A 129 -5.36 -38.07 -15.54
N ARG A 130 -5.23 -38.29 -16.85
CA ARG A 130 -5.64 -37.32 -17.87
C ARG A 130 -7.14 -37.12 -17.75
N VAL A 131 -7.56 -35.98 -17.23
CA VAL A 131 -8.92 -35.47 -17.43
C VAL A 131 -8.79 -34.06 -18.01
N HIS A 132 -9.22 -33.90 -19.25
CA HIS A 132 -9.66 -32.60 -19.78
C HIS A 132 -10.89 -32.15 -18.97
N GLY A 133 -10.66 -31.63 -17.77
CA GLY A 133 -11.67 -31.10 -16.88
C GLY A 133 -11.65 -29.57 -16.94
N LYS A 134 -12.79 -28.95 -17.22
CA LYS A 134 -12.96 -27.50 -17.01
C LYS A 134 -12.58 -27.20 -15.55
N SER A 135 -11.58 -26.33 -15.34
CA SER A 135 -11.18 -25.84 -14.01
C SER A 135 -12.43 -25.50 -13.20
N THR A 136 -12.65 -26.19 -12.09
CA THR A 136 -13.80 -25.87 -11.22
C THR A 136 -13.52 -24.57 -10.48
N HIS A 137 -14.57 -23.90 -10.01
CA HIS A 137 -14.42 -22.70 -9.16
C HIS A 137 -13.60 -22.99 -7.90
N ALA A 138 -13.66 -24.22 -7.38
CA ALA A 138 -12.87 -24.67 -6.24
C ALA A 138 -11.37 -24.76 -6.57
N ASP A 139 -11.02 -25.24 -7.77
CA ASP A 139 -9.63 -25.31 -8.23
C ASP A 139 -9.03 -23.92 -8.42
N ALA A 140 -9.80 -22.99 -9.00
CA ALA A 140 -9.39 -21.60 -9.18
C ALA A 140 -9.12 -20.90 -7.84
N LEU A 141 -10.03 -21.05 -6.86
CA LEU A 141 -9.87 -20.51 -5.52
C LEU A 141 -8.62 -21.06 -4.82
N LYS A 142 -8.42 -22.38 -4.86
CA LYS A 142 -7.25 -23.02 -4.25
C LYS A 142 -5.95 -22.56 -4.91
N ASN A 143 -5.91 -22.46 -6.24
CA ASN A 143 -4.75 -21.95 -6.96
C ASN A 143 -4.46 -20.48 -6.60
N GLY A 144 -5.50 -19.64 -6.51
CA GLY A 144 -5.36 -18.26 -6.06
C GLY A 144 -4.81 -18.15 -4.63
N PHE A 145 -5.27 -19.02 -3.73
CA PHE A 145 -4.75 -19.07 -2.36
C PHE A 145 -3.29 -19.52 -2.30
N LEU A 146 -2.88 -20.50 -3.10
CA LEU A 146 -1.47 -20.91 -3.19
C LEU A 146 -0.57 -19.79 -3.74
N GLN A 147 -1.05 -19.01 -4.70
CA GLN A 147 -0.34 -17.81 -5.18
C GLN A 147 -0.24 -16.74 -4.10
N PHE A 148 -1.32 -16.49 -3.35
CA PHE A 148 -1.32 -15.62 -2.18
C PHE A 148 -0.27 -16.06 -1.15
N MET A 149 -0.25 -17.35 -0.81
CA MET A 149 0.71 -17.90 0.14
C MET A 149 2.15 -17.68 -0.33
N ASN A 150 2.44 -17.94 -1.60
CA ASN A 150 3.77 -17.71 -2.16
C ASN A 150 4.15 -16.22 -2.15
N LYS A 151 3.22 -15.33 -2.54
CA LYS A 151 3.44 -13.88 -2.61
C LYS A 151 3.77 -13.28 -1.23
N TYR A 152 3.08 -13.72 -0.18
CA TYR A 152 3.22 -13.18 1.18
C TYR A 152 3.95 -14.13 2.14
N ASN A 153 4.68 -15.12 1.59
CA ASN A 153 5.46 -16.10 2.32
C ASN A 153 4.68 -16.78 3.49
N LYS A 154 3.41 -17.12 3.25
CA LYS A 154 2.55 -17.78 4.24
C LYS A 154 2.78 -19.29 4.21
N GLN A 155 2.85 -19.90 5.38
CA GLN A 155 3.04 -21.34 5.52
C GLN A 155 2.07 -21.89 6.57
N TYR A 156 1.29 -22.91 6.21
CA TYR A 156 0.37 -23.59 7.13
C TYR A 156 0.72 -25.08 7.19
N LYS A 157 1.34 -25.50 8.29
CA LYS A 157 1.86 -26.87 8.45
C LYS A 157 0.76 -27.93 8.52
N HIS A 158 -0.39 -27.57 9.11
CA HIS A 158 -1.48 -28.50 9.33
C HIS A 158 -2.58 -28.29 8.30
N ARG A 159 -3.09 -29.40 7.75
CA ARG A 159 -4.20 -29.39 6.76
C ARG A 159 -5.45 -28.68 7.28
N ILE A 160 -5.70 -28.77 8.59
CA ILE A 160 -6.82 -28.08 9.26
C ILE A 160 -6.67 -26.57 9.15
N GLU A 161 -5.50 -26.03 9.50
CA GLU A 161 -5.21 -24.60 9.41
C GLU A 161 -5.23 -24.12 7.95
N PHE A 162 -4.63 -24.88 7.03
CA PHE A 162 -4.68 -24.58 5.61
C PHE A 162 -6.13 -24.43 5.10
N ASN A 163 -7.00 -25.39 5.43
CA ASN A 163 -8.39 -25.37 5.00
C ASN A 163 -9.18 -24.22 5.66
N PHE A 164 -8.88 -23.91 6.93
CA PHE A 164 -9.47 -22.76 7.62
C PHE A 164 -9.07 -21.45 6.93
N ARG A 165 -7.77 -21.24 6.68
CA ARG A 165 -7.25 -20.03 6.03
C ARG A 165 -7.74 -19.89 4.60
N LEU A 166 -7.87 -20.99 3.85
CA LEU A 166 -8.49 -20.99 2.52
C LEU A 166 -9.95 -20.53 2.56
N LYS A 167 -10.72 -20.95 3.58
CA LYS A 167 -12.10 -20.48 3.78
C LYS A 167 -12.14 -18.99 4.10
N VAL A 168 -11.30 -18.53 5.03
CA VAL A 168 -11.20 -17.10 5.38
C VAL A 168 -10.81 -16.26 4.16
N PHE A 169 -9.83 -16.72 3.39
CA PHE A 169 -9.42 -16.09 2.15
C PHE A 169 -10.57 -15.95 1.15
N ARG A 170 -11.34 -17.01 0.93
CA ARG A 170 -12.55 -16.96 0.09
C ARG A 170 -13.57 -15.94 0.59
N ASP A 171 -13.83 -15.93 1.89
CA ASP A 171 -14.81 -15.05 2.49
C ASP A 171 -14.35 -13.57 2.37
N ASN A 172 -13.04 -13.33 2.49
CA ASN A 172 -12.42 -12.01 2.26
C ASN A 172 -12.41 -11.59 0.79
N LEU A 173 -12.31 -12.51 -0.18
CA LEU A 173 -12.50 -12.18 -1.60
C LEU A 173 -13.90 -11.60 -1.87
N ASN A 174 -14.94 -12.16 -1.25
CA ASN A 174 -16.29 -11.60 -1.36
C ASN A 174 -16.38 -10.19 -0.74
N ARG A 175 -15.65 -9.94 0.34
CA ARG A 175 -15.59 -8.64 1.03
C ARG A 175 -14.84 -7.61 0.18
N ILE A 176 -13.77 -8.03 -0.51
CA ILE A 176 -13.07 -7.23 -1.53
C ILE A 176 -14.02 -6.86 -2.67
N ASP A 177 -14.79 -7.80 -3.20
CA ASP A 177 -15.76 -7.54 -4.26
C ASP A 177 -16.84 -6.56 -3.80
N LEU A 178 -17.29 -6.66 -2.55
CA LEU A 178 -18.25 -5.73 -1.94
C LEU A 178 -17.68 -4.31 -1.87
N LEU A 179 -16.45 -4.16 -1.37
CA LEU A 179 -15.78 -2.86 -1.28
C LEU A 179 -15.61 -2.24 -2.67
N ASN A 180 -15.13 -3.01 -3.65
CA ASN A 180 -14.98 -2.54 -5.03
C ASN A 180 -16.32 -2.15 -5.67
N LYS A 181 -17.39 -2.91 -5.41
CA LYS A 181 -18.73 -2.65 -5.96
C LYS A 181 -19.33 -1.34 -5.44
N TYR A 182 -19.08 -1.01 -4.18
CA TYR A 182 -19.71 0.15 -3.50
C TYR A 182 -18.75 1.34 -3.29
N GLU A 183 -17.51 1.24 -3.74
CA GLU A 183 -16.55 2.34 -3.72
C GLU A 183 -17.07 3.57 -4.49
N ARG A 184 -17.13 4.74 -3.85
CA ARG A 184 -17.66 5.99 -4.43
C ARG A 184 -16.57 6.86 -5.06
N GLY A 185 -15.33 6.64 -4.67
CA GLY A 185 -14.12 7.29 -5.13
C GLY A 185 -13.52 6.53 -6.30
N THR A 186 -12.23 6.26 -6.20
CA THR A 186 -11.44 5.58 -7.24
C THR A 186 -10.58 4.46 -6.69
N ALA A 187 -10.73 4.14 -5.40
CA ALA A 187 -9.97 3.07 -4.79
C ALA A 187 -10.23 1.73 -5.48
N ARG A 188 -9.20 0.91 -5.42
CA ARG A 188 -9.25 -0.51 -5.73
C ARG A 188 -8.87 -1.26 -4.48
N TYR A 189 -9.68 -2.25 -4.16
CA TYR A 189 -9.43 -3.19 -3.09
C TYR A 189 -8.99 -4.51 -3.69
N GLY A 190 -8.07 -5.19 -3.02
CA GLY A 190 -7.47 -6.41 -3.54
C GLY A 190 -6.81 -7.25 -2.45
N ILE A 191 -6.19 -8.33 -2.88
CA ILE A 191 -5.50 -9.26 -1.98
C ILE A 191 -4.25 -8.58 -1.39
N THR A 192 -4.32 -8.23 -0.11
CA THR A 192 -3.20 -7.78 0.73
C THR A 192 -2.64 -8.95 1.55
N GLN A 193 -1.57 -8.73 2.33
CA GLN A 193 -1.01 -9.73 3.26
C GLN A 193 -1.98 -10.18 4.37
N PHE A 194 -3.13 -9.50 4.51
CA PHE A 194 -4.17 -9.74 5.50
C PHE A 194 -5.36 -10.53 4.96
N ALA A 195 -5.30 -10.98 3.69
CA ALA A 195 -6.41 -11.69 3.05
C ALA A 195 -6.75 -13.04 3.69
N ASP A 196 -5.88 -13.62 4.51
CA ASP A 196 -6.09 -14.85 5.28
C ASP A 196 -6.52 -14.63 6.74
N LEU A 197 -6.72 -13.37 7.15
CA LEU A 197 -7.13 -13.02 8.51
C LEU A 197 -8.65 -12.86 8.60
N THR A 198 -9.23 -13.43 9.64
CA THR A 198 -10.61 -13.14 10.05
C THR A 198 -10.70 -11.70 10.55
N GLU A 199 -11.93 -11.17 10.63
CA GLU A 199 -12.16 -9.83 11.20
C GLU A 199 -11.64 -9.69 12.63
N ALA A 200 -11.82 -10.73 13.46
CA ALA A 200 -11.34 -10.75 14.84
C ALA A 200 -9.81 -10.87 14.96
N GLU A 201 -9.14 -11.46 13.97
CA GLU A 201 -7.67 -11.48 13.92
C GLU A 201 -7.15 -10.15 13.39
N PHE A 202 -7.81 -9.58 12.38
CA PHE A 202 -7.42 -8.30 11.79
C PHE A 202 -7.62 -7.14 12.78
N SER A 203 -8.69 -7.16 13.57
CA SER A 203 -8.94 -6.13 14.60
C SER A 203 -7.89 -6.10 15.71
N LYS A 204 -7.04 -7.12 15.85
CA LYS A 204 -5.89 -7.06 16.77
C LYS A 204 -4.81 -6.08 16.31
N LEU A 205 -4.76 -5.76 15.02
CA LEU A 205 -3.90 -4.70 14.49
C LEU A 205 -4.49 -3.30 14.76
N HIS A 206 -5.77 -3.23 15.14
CA HIS A 206 -6.48 -1.99 15.47
C HIS A 206 -6.37 -1.73 16.97
N GLY A 207 -5.40 -0.88 17.30
CA GLY A 207 -4.99 -0.59 18.66
C GLY A 207 -5.61 0.66 19.28
N TYR A 208 -6.39 1.45 18.55
CA TYR A 208 -6.99 2.65 19.13
C TYR A 208 -8.18 2.26 20.01
N ARG A 209 -8.18 2.72 21.27
CA ARG A 209 -9.14 2.33 22.31
C ARG A 209 -9.85 3.56 22.91
N PRO A 210 -10.87 4.14 22.24
CA PRO A 210 -11.57 5.34 22.71
C PRO A 210 -12.10 5.24 24.15
N GLU A 211 -12.39 4.03 24.63
CA GLU A 211 -12.85 3.72 25.98
C GLU A 211 -11.81 3.96 27.08
N LEU A 212 -10.52 4.06 26.75
CA LEU A 212 -9.47 4.40 27.73
C LEU A 212 -9.46 5.88 28.09
N ARG A 213 -10.23 6.71 27.37
CA ARG A 213 -10.25 8.16 27.61
C ARG A 213 -10.86 8.45 28.98
N ASN A 214 -10.09 9.10 29.84
CA ASN A 214 -10.56 9.58 31.12
C ASN A 214 -11.37 10.88 30.97
N GLU A 215 -12.69 10.81 31.15
CA GLU A 215 -13.58 11.97 31.03
C GLU A 215 -13.32 13.07 32.07
N ASN A 216 -12.63 12.75 33.18
CA ASN A 216 -12.27 13.73 34.20
C ASN A 216 -10.97 14.48 33.87
N GLU A 217 -10.25 14.06 32.85
CA GLU A 217 -8.99 14.69 32.46
C GLU A 217 -9.25 15.94 31.62
N LEU A 218 -8.57 17.04 31.95
CA LEU A 218 -8.73 18.29 31.22
C LEU A 218 -8.33 18.10 29.75
N PRO A 219 -9.20 18.46 28.79
CA PRO A 219 -8.86 18.33 27.39
C PRO A 219 -7.66 19.20 27.04
N PHE A 220 -6.84 18.74 26.09
CA PHE A 220 -5.78 19.58 25.54
C PHE A 220 -6.33 20.88 24.96
N ALA A 221 -5.49 21.92 25.00
CA ALA A 221 -5.82 23.21 24.44
C ALA A 221 -6.17 23.07 22.95
N ARG A 222 -7.11 23.89 22.48
CA ARG A 222 -7.44 23.94 21.05
C ARG A 222 -6.32 24.62 20.29
N ALA A 223 -5.93 24.04 19.15
CA ALA A 223 -4.98 24.64 18.24
C ALA A 223 -5.54 25.97 17.68
N ASN A 224 -4.69 26.98 17.56
CA ASN A 224 -5.03 28.21 16.85
C ASN A 224 -4.93 27.95 15.34
N ILE A 225 -6.05 27.99 14.62
CA ILE A 225 -6.05 27.70 13.19
C ILE A 225 -5.47 28.90 12.42
N PRO A 226 -4.40 28.72 11.63
CA PRO A 226 -3.79 29.82 10.89
C PRO A 226 -4.70 30.26 9.76
N ASP A 227 -4.81 31.57 9.54
CA ASP A 227 -5.55 32.09 8.39
C ASP A 227 -4.63 32.19 7.17
N ILE A 228 -4.55 31.09 6.43
CA ILE A 228 -3.75 30.97 5.21
C ILE A 228 -4.61 30.53 4.03
N GLU A 229 -4.17 30.91 2.83
CA GLU A 229 -4.66 30.32 1.59
C GLU A 229 -4.04 28.92 1.40
N LEU A 230 -4.89 27.94 1.08
CA LEU A 230 -4.45 26.56 0.92
C LEU A 230 -3.93 26.33 -0.51
N PRO A 231 -2.72 25.77 -0.68
CA PRO A 231 -2.33 25.25 -1.99
C PRO A 231 -3.25 24.10 -2.40
N THR A 232 -3.34 23.82 -3.70
CA THR A 232 -4.17 22.73 -4.25
C THR A 232 -3.73 21.36 -3.74
N ASP A 233 -2.41 21.14 -3.66
CA ASP A 233 -1.79 19.91 -3.20
C ASP A 233 -0.65 20.25 -2.23
N PHE A 234 -0.49 19.43 -1.20
CA PHE A 234 0.55 19.61 -0.20
C PHE A 234 0.98 18.25 0.37
N ASP A 235 2.29 18.03 0.52
CA ASP A 235 2.83 16.75 0.96
C ASP A 235 4.10 16.94 1.81
N TRP A 236 4.04 16.56 3.09
CA TRP A 236 5.18 16.64 4.01
C TRP A 236 6.29 15.64 3.69
N ARG A 237 6.01 14.57 2.94
CA ARG A 237 7.03 13.61 2.50
C ARG A 237 8.06 14.30 1.61
N ALA A 238 7.59 15.14 0.69
CA ALA A 238 8.45 15.93 -0.20
C ALA A 238 9.22 17.06 0.54
N LYS A 239 8.88 17.33 1.81
CA LYS A 239 9.46 18.39 2.63
C LYS A 239 10.34 17.87 3.78
N GLY A 240 10.56 16.56 3.85
CA GLY A 240 11.46 15.96 4.85
C GLY A 240 10.90 15.96 6.28
N ALA A 241 9.58 16.00 6.46
CA ALA A 241 8.93 15.96 7.78
C ALA A 241 8.17 14.65 8.03
N VAL A 242 8.50 13.59 7.29
CA VAL A 242 7.87 12.27 7.40
C VAL A 242 8.95 11.22 7.27
N THR A 243 9.11 10.38 8.28
CA THR A 243 10.02 9.22 8.31
C THR A 243 9.52 8.11 7.39
N GLU A 244 10.32 7.06 7.21
CA GLU A 244 9.93 5.89 6.43
C GLU A 244 8.70 5.18 7.03
N VAL A 245 7.99 4.42 6.20
CA VAL A 245 6.84 3.63 6.67
C VAL A 245 7.32 2.47 7.53
N LYS A 246 6.93 2.48 8.80
CA LYS A 246 7.22 1.41 9.77
C LYS A 246 6.15 0.29 9.75
N ASN A 247 6.35 -0.75 10.56
CA ASN A 247 5.45 -1.91 10.62
C ASN A 247 5.21 -2.38 12.06
N GLN A 248 3.99 -2.20 12.56
CA GLN A 248 3.57 -2.63 13.91
C GLN A 248 3.39 -4.15 14.06
N GLY A 249 3.44 -4.91 12.96
CA GLY A 249 3.22 -6.35 12.99
C GLY A 249 1.82 -6.74 13.50
N LEU A 250 1.77 -7.67 14.46
CA LEU A 250 0.53 -8.17 15.06
C LEU A 250 0.21 -7.52 16.41
N CYS A 251 0.96 -6.48 16.78
CA CYS A 251 0.76 -5.70 18.00
C CYS A 251 -0.22 -4.55 17.71
N GLY A 252 -1.24 -4.37 18.55
CA GLY A 252 -2.21 -3.27 18.48
C GLY A 252 -1.61 -1.95 18.97
N SER A 253 -0.47 -1.53 18.42
CA SER A 253 0.29 -0.35 18.84
C SER A 253 0.18 0.83 17.86
N CYS A 254 -0.81 0.83 16.96
CA CYS A 254 -1.02 1.93 16.00
C CYS A 254 -1.10 3.32 16.66
N TRP A 255 -1.59 3.38 17.91
CA TRP A 255 -1.65 4.60 18.72
C TRP A 255 -0.25 5.19 18.96
N ALA A 256 0.74 4.33 19.27
CA ALA A 256 2.14 4.72 19.46
C ALA A 256 2.74 5.22 18.14
N PHE A 257 2.58 4.48 17.03
CA PHE A 257 3.05 4.91 15.70
C PHE A 257 2.44 6.23 15.21
N SER A 258 1.17 6.48 15.54
CA SER A 258 0.49 7.74 15.20
C SER A 258 1.12 8.93 15.94
N VAL A 259 1.41 8.75 17.22
CA VAL A 259 2.02 9.76 18.10
C VAL A 259 3.48 10.00 17.75
N THR A 260 4.29 8.95 17.63
CA THR A 260 5.71 9.08 17.24
C THR A 260 5.81 9.74 15.87
N GLY A 261 5.05 9.30 14.88
CA GLY A 261 5.05 9.93 13.55
C GLY A 261 4.69 11.43 13.58
N ASN A 262 3.78 11.85 14.46
CA ASN A 262 3.49 13.27 14.65
C ASN A 262 4.67 14.00 15.32
N ILE A 263 5.25 13.45 16.38
CA ILE A 263 6.39 14.03 17.09
C ILE A 263 7.62 14.14 16.17
N GLU A 264 7.89 13.13 15.35
CA GLU A 264 8.96 13.13 14.34
C GLU A 264 8.78 14.31 13.36
N GLY A 265 7.55 14.51 12.88
CA GLY A 265 7.21 15.65 12.03
C GLY A 265 7.38 17.00 12.75
N GLN A 266 6.83 17.15 13.96
CA GLN A 266 6.98 18.37 14.76
C GLN A 266 8.45 18.68 15.08
N TYR A 267 9.24 17.66 15.38
CA TYR A 267 10.67 17.78 15.62
C TYR A 267 11.41 18.24 14.36
N ALA A 268 11.10 17.67 13.20
CA ALA A 268 11.67 18.08 11.92
C ALA A 268 11.37 19.54 11.58
N LEU A 269 10.14 19.99 11.80
CA LEU A 269 9.75 21.39 11.57
C LEU A 269 10.47 22.35 12.52
N LYS A 270 10.64 21.96 13.79
CA LYS A 270 11.23 22.83 14.82
C LYS A 270 12.76 22.88 14.76
N HIS A 271 13.41 21.74 14.53
CA HIS A 271 14.86 21.59 14.64
C HIS A 271 15.55 21.46 13.28
N GLY A 272 14.79 21.33 12.19
CA GLY A 272 15.33 21.19 10.82
C GLY A 272 15.99 19.85 10.54
N ALA A 273 15.79 18.85 11.41
CA ALA A 273 16.35 17.51 11.29
C ALA A 273 15.27 16.46 11.52
N LEU A 274 15.20 15.45 10.65
CA LEU A 274 14.28 14.33 10.80
C LEU A 274 14.96 13.22 11.61
N LEU A 275 14.38 12.87 12.75
CA LEU A 275 14.81 11.75 13.60
C LEU A 275 13.64 10.80 13.81
N GLU A 276 13.95 9.52 14.04
CA GLU A 276 12.97 8.48 14.38
C GLU A 276 12.94 8.27 15.90
N PHE A 277 11.74 8.21 16.48
CA PHE A 277 11.53 8.02 17.92
C PHE A 277 10.88 6.66 18.20
N SER A 278 11.13 6.15 19.41
CA SER A 278 10.76 4.79 19.80
C SER A 278 9.26 4.62 20.01
N GLU A 279 8.63 3.76 19.23
CA GLU A 279 7.28 3.27 19.55
C GLU A 279 7.28 2.28 20.71
N GLN A 280 8.34 1.46 20.84
CA GLN A 280 8.43 0.41 21.85
C GLN A 280 8.48 0.99 23.26
N GLU A 281 9.14 2.13 23.43
CA GLU A 281 9.17 2.86 24.68
C GLU A 281 7.74 3.18 25.17
N LEU A 282 6.82 3.56 24.26
CA LEU A 282 5.42 3.75 24.61
C LEU A 282 4.72 2.43 24.93
N VAL A 283 4.94 1.40 24.12
CA VAL A 283 4.35 0.07 24.34
C VAL A 283 4.70 -0.47 25.73
N ASP A 284 5.95 -0.29 26.17
CA ASP A 284 6.45 -0.88 27.40
C ASP A 284 6.26 0.01 28.63
N CYS A 285 6.44 1.33 28.48
CA CYS A 285 6.52 2.27 29.59
C CYS A 285 5.23 3.02 29.87
N ASP A 286 4.32 3.11 28.90
CA ASP A 286 2.99 3.66 29.14
C ASP A 286 2.17 2.70 30.02
N LYS A 287 1.78 3.18 31.19
CA LYS A 287 0.97 2.43 32.17
C LYS A 287 -0.49 2.89 32.21
N GLU A 288 -0.83 3.94 31.46
CA GLU A 288 -2.20 4.41 31.28
C GLU A 288 -2.85 3.67 30.10
N ASP A 289 -2.06 3.36 29.06
CA ASP A 289 -2.44 2.51 27.93
C ASP A 289 -2.10 1.02 28.16
N GLN A 290 -2.43 0.17 27.19
CA GLN A 290 -2.38 -1.29 27.31
C GLN A 290 -1.41 -1.93 26.31
N GLY A 291 -0.35 -1.22 25.93
CA GLY A 291 0.69 -1.70 25.02
C GLY A 291 0.13 -2.25 23.70
N CYS A 292 0.40 -3.51 23.40
CA CYS A 292 -0.10 -4.22 22.23
C CYS A 292 -1.62 -4.51 22.25
N ASN A 293 -2.30 -4.34 23.38
CA ASN A 293 -3.75 -4.49 23.46
C ASN A 293 -4.50 -3.19 23.10
N GLY A 294 -3.77 -2.08 23.01
CA GLY A 294 -4.25 -0.81 22.50
C GLY A 294 -3.97 0.36 23.42
N GLY A 295 -4.27 1.56 22.92
CA GLY A 295 -4.02 2.81 23.60
C GLY A 295 -4.68 4.01 22.90
N LEU A 296 -4.41 5.19 23.42
CA LEU A 296 -4.89 6.45 22.87
C LEU A 296 -3.75 7.43 22.59
N MET A 297 -3.84 8.17 21.50
CA MET A 297 -2.84 9.18 21.19
C MET A 297 -2.80 10.29 22.25
N ASP A 298 -3.95 10.63 22.83
CA ASP A 298 -4.05 11.67 23.85
C ASP A 298 -3.33 11.29 25.15
N THR A 299 -3.51 10.05 25.63
CA THR A 299 -2.86 9.52 26.84
C THR A 299 -1.36 9.41 26.62
N ALA A 300 -0.95 8.87 25.47
CA ALA A 300 0.44 8.77 25.06
C ALA A 300 1.17 10.12 25.10
N TYR A 301 0.59 11.21 24.57
CA TYR A 301 1.22 12.54 24.66
C TYR A 301 1.50 12.97 26.10
N ARG A 302 0.57 12.70 27.04
CA ARG A 302 0.74 13.04 28.46
C ARG A 302 1.78 12.17 29.14
N VAL A 303 1.81 10.89 28.77
CA VAL A 303 2.80 9.96 29.32
C VAL A 303 4.20 10.35 28.87
N ILE A 304 4.38 10.71 27.60
CA ILE A 304 5.66 11.26 27.09
C ILE A 304 6.08 12.50 27.87
N GLU A 305 5.14 13.44 28.08
CA GLU A 305 5.40 14.65 28.86
C GLU A 305 5.83 14.30 30.29
N LYS A 306 5.14 13.36 30.97
CA LYS A 306 5.48 12.89 32.32
C LYS A 306 6.83 12.16 32.38
N MET A 307 7.14 11.35 31.37
CA MET A 307 8.42 10.64 31.23
C MET A 307 9.59 11.62 30.97
N GLY A 308 9.27 12.79 30.43
CA GLY A 308 10.22 13.85 30.11
C GLY A 308 10.81 13.75 28.71
N GLY A 309 10.18 12.98 27.82
CA GLY A 309 10.58 12.80 26.43
C GLY A 309 10.60 11.35 25.95
N LEU A 310 11.13 11.16 24.74
CA LEU A 310 11.35 9.86 24.10
C LEU A 310 12.82 9.65 23.71
N GLU A 311 13.28 8.41 23.74
CA GLU A 311 14.52 7.94 23.11
C GLU A 311 14.35 7.81 21.59
N SER A 312 15.46 7.64 20.87
CA SER A 312 15.42 7.33 19.44
C SER A 312 14.99 5.89 19.19
N GLU A 313 14.43 5.62 18.01
CA GLU A 313 14.16 4.25 17.55
C GLU A 313 15.42 3.35 17.62
N SER A 314 16.60 3.92 17.35
CA SER A 314 17.85 3.16 17.44
C SER A 314 18.32 2.85 18.87
N ASP A 315 17.93 3.68 19.84
CA ASP A 315 18.29 3.51 21.25
C ASP A 315 17.34 2.55 21.99
N TYR A 316 16.08 2.48 21.53
CA TYR A 316 15.02 1.60 22.04
C TYR A 316 14.20 1.03 20.85
N PRO A 317 14.68 -0.04 20.20
CA PRO A 317 14.07 -0.57 18.96
C PRO A 317 12.70 -1.20 19.14
N TYR A 318 11.88 -1.16 18.09
CA TYR A 318 10.59 -1.83 18.04
C TYR A 318 10.68 -3.35 17.98
N GLU A 319 10.05 -4.02 18.95
CA GLU A 319 9.96 -5.48 19.07
C GLU A 319 8.56 -6.02 18.73
N GLY A 320 7.52 -5.18 18.83
CA GLY A 320 6.15 -5.57 18.47
C GLY A 320 5.52 -6.58 19.42
N ALA A 321 5.91 -6.51 20.69
CA ALA A 321 5.36 -7.26 21.81
C ALA A 321 5.39 -6.37 23.08
N ASP A 322 4.58 -6.73 24.08
CA ASP A 322 4.66 -6.09 25.40
C ASP A 322 5.91 -6.59 26.11
N GLU A 323 6.84 -5.69 26.46
CA GLU A 323 8.08 -6.01 27.15
C GLU A 323 8.23 -5.21 28.46
N THR A 324 9.33 -5.45 29.17
CA THR A 324 9.64 -4.67 30.38
C THR A 324 10.20 -3.31 29.99
N CYS A 325 9.61 -2.23 30.52
CA CYS A 325 10.11 -0.87 30.33
C CYS A 325 11.58 -0.74 30.77
N ILE A 326 12.46 -0.43 29.82
CA ILE A 326 13.90 -0.18 30.04
C ILE A 326 14.29 1.29 29.80
N PHE A 327 13.31 2.20 29.83
CA PHE A 327 13.50 3.62 29.56
C PHE A 327 14.68 4.24 30.32
N ASN A 328 15.51 4.99 29.60
CA ASN A 328 16.65 5.70 30.13
C ASN A 328 16.57 7.20 29.83
N LYS A 329 16.27 7.97 30.88
CA LYS A 329 16.21 9.44 30.81
C LYS A 329 17.48 10.10 30.23
N GLY A 330 18.65 9.48 30.38
CA GLY A 330 19.91 9.99 29.82
C GLY A 330 20.04 9.87 28.30
N LYS A 331 19.15 9.12 27.64
CA LYS A 331 19.15 8.88 26.19
C LYS A 331 18.03 9.62 25.45
N VAL A 332 17.15 10.32 26.16
CA VAL A 332 16.06 11.12 25.59
C VAL A 332 16.58 12.06 24.49
N LYS A 333 15.93 12.02 23.33
CA LYS A 333 16.26 12.82 22.13
C LYS A 333 15.25 13.91 21.83
N VAL A 334 14.01 13.77 22.31
CA VAL A 334 12.94 14.76 22.13
C VAL A 334 12.14 14.92 23.40
N GLN A 335 11.72 16.15 23.71
CA GLN A 335 10.80 16.43 24.81
C GLN A 335 9.48 16.95 24.24
N VAL A 336 8.37 16.44 24.78
CA VAL A 336 7.02 16.91 24.47
C VAL A 336 6.49 17.65 25.69
N THR A 337 6.03 18.88 25.52
CA THR A 337 5.54 19.75 26.61
C THR A 337 4.02 19.88 26.59
N GLY A 338 3.34 18.92 25.97
CA GLY A 338 1.90 18.87 25.81
C GLY A 338 1.47 18.59 24.38
N ALA A 339 0.17 18.69 24.14
CA ALA A 339 -0.45 18.49 22.83
C ALA A 339 -1.58 19.48 22.61
N LEU A 340 -2.06 19.53 21.37
CA LEU A 340 -3.14 20.37 20.90
C LEU A 340 -4.24 19.53 20.25
N ASN A 341 -5.48 19.89 20.53
CA ASN A 341 -6.65 19.41 19.80
C ASN A 341 -6.87 20.29 18.57
N ILE A 342 -6.85 19.70 17.37
CA ILE A 342 -7.09 20.42 16.11
C ILE A 342 -8.59 20.46 15.84
N SER A 343 -9.03 21.41 15.01
CA SER A 343 -10.42 21.52 14.56
C SER A 343 -10.87 20.24 13.85
N GLN A 344 -12.12 19.83 14.07
CA GLN A 344 -12.75 18.73 13.32
C GLN A 344 -13.18 19.16 11.91
N ASN A 345 -13.06 20.44 11.56
CA ASN A 345 -13.30 20.93 10.21
C ASN A 345 -12.10 20.60 9.32
N GLU A 346 -12.32 19.81 8.26
CA GLU A 346 -11.24 19.35 7.38
C GLU A 346 -10.51 20.48 6.62
N THR A 347 -11.15 21.65 6.44
CA THR A 347 -10.46 22.83 5.87
C THR A 347 -9.49 23.42 6.89
N ASP A 348 -9.90 23.53 8.15
CA ASP A 348 -9.03 23.99 9.24
C ASP A 348 -7.90 22.99 9.51
N MET A 349 -8.17 21.68 9.41
CA MET A 349 -7.14 20.64 9.45
C MET A 349 -6.11 20.86 8.34
N ALA A 350 -6.54 21.18 7.12
CA ALA A 350 -5.61 21.45 6.02
C ALA A 350 -4.77 22.71 6.28
N LYS A 351 -5.38 23.77 6.83
CA LYS A 351 -4.68 25.01 7.21
C LYS A 351 -3.63 24.73 8.28
N TRP A 352 -4.00 23.95 9.30
CA TRP A 352 -3.07 23.52 10.34
C TRP A 352 -1.93 22.67 9.76
N LEU A 353 -2.25 21.66 8.94
CA LEU A 353 -1.28 20.75 8.32
C LEU A 353 -0.20 21.50 7.54
N VAL A 354 -0.61 22.44 6.67
CA VAL A 354 0.30 23.20 5.80
C VAL A 354 1.29 24.03 6.60
N GLN A 355 0.81 24.65 7.69
CA GLN A 355 1.61 25.58 8.48
C GLN A 355 2.41 24.91 9.60
N ASN A 356 1.89 23.83 10.18
CA ASN A 356 2.36 23.29 11.46
C ASN A 356 2.79 21.83 11.41
N GLY A 357 2.70 21.12 10.29
CA GLY A 357 3.21 19.74 10.21
C GLY A 357 2.14 18.64 10.21
N PRO A 358 2.55 17.36 10.13
CA PRO A 358 1.67 16.19 10.12
C PRO A 358 0.69 16.13 11.30
N ILE A 359 -0.47 15.51 11.11
CA ILE A 359 -1.57 15.45 12.10
C ILE A 359 -1.84 14.00 12.50
N SER A 360 -1.78 13.69 13.79
CA SER A 360 -2.21 12.39 14.32
C SER A 360 -3.75 12.33 14.34
N ILE A 361 -4.33 11.23 13.86
CA ILE A 361 -5.78 11.01 13.81
C ILE A 361 -6.14 9.57 14.20
N ALA A 362 -7.41 9.35 14.57
CA ALA A 362 -8.00 8.02 14.54
C ALA A 362 -8.91 7.86 13.32
N ILE A 363 -9.03 6.64 12.79
CA ILE A 363 -9.89 6.28 11.67
C ILE A 363 -10.51 4.90 11.91
N ASN A 364 -11.69 4.64 11.32
CA ASN A 364 -12.19 3.28 11.21
C ASN A 364 -11.46 2.54 10.07
N ALA A 365 -10.68 1.52 10.41
CA ALA A 365 -9.80 0.81 9.47
C ALA A 365 -10.44 -0.39 8.75
N ASN A 366 -11.76 -0.59 8.89
CA ASN A 366 -12.44 -1.75 8.30
C ASN A 366 -12.24 -1.84 6.77
N ALA A 367 -12.40 -0.73 6.05
CA ALA A 367 -12.16 -0.68 4.61
C ALA A 367 -10.66 -0.80 4.25
N MET A 368 -9.76 -0.48 5.18
CA MET A 368 -8.32 -0.44 4.93
C MET A 368 -7.70 -1.84 4.77
N GLN A 369 -8.30 -2.91 5.32
CA GLN A 369 -7.75 -4.27 5.27
C GLN A 369 -7.27 -4.68 3.87
N PHE A 370 -8.06 -4.31 2.86
CA PHE A 370 -7.84 -4.70 1.47
C PHE A 370 -7.48 -3.54 0.55
N TYR A 371 -7.23 -2.34 1.10
CA TYR A 371 -6.90 -1.19 0.29
C TYR A 371 -5.61 -1.44 -0.50
N PHE A 372 -5.67 -1.17 -1.80
CA PHE A 372 -4.56 -1.41 -2.72
C PHE A 372 -4.04 -0.13 -3.36
N GLY A 373 -4.92 0.83 -3.62
CA GLY A 373 -4.56 2.14 -4.20
C GLY A 373 -5.78 2.89 -4.72
N GLY A 374 -5.60 4.16 -5.08
CA GLY A 374 -6.67 5.07 -5.49
C GLY A 374 -7.27 5.87 -4.32
N ILE A 375 -8.21 6.77 -4.59
CA ILE A 375 -8.86 7.57 -3.54
C ILE A 375 -10.04 6.79 -2.97
N SER A 376 -9.93 6.38 -1.72
CA SER A 376 -10.93 5.60 -1.00
C SER A 376 -12.06 6.46 -0.48
N HIS A 377 -13.30 6.09 -0.81
CA HIS A 377 -14.53 6.72 -0.35
C HIS A 377 -15.64 5.67 -0.12
N PRO A 378 -15.41 4.69 0.77
CA PRO A 378 -16.41 3.69 1.13
C PRO A 378 -17.67 4.34 1.73
N TRP A 379 -18.77 3.59 1.74
CA TRP A 379 -19.98 4.00 2.45
C TRP A 379 -19.76 3.96 3.96
N ALA A 380 -20.47 4.81 4.71
CA ALA A 380 -20.38 4.85 6.17
C ALA A 380 -20.73 3.51 6.85
N SER A 381 -21.52 2.65 6.20
CA SER A 381 -21.78 1.29 6.71
C SER A 381 -20.57 0.35 6.60
N LEU A 382 -19.62 0.64 5.71
CA LEU A 382 -18.38 -0.12 5.51
C LEU A 382 -17.21 0.48 6.29
N CYS A 383 -17.28 1.76 6.67
CA CYS A 383 -16.41 2.37 7.67
C CYS A 383 -17.20 3.41 8.49
N SER A 384 -17.71 2.99 9.65
CA SER A 384 -18.53 3.87 10.48
C SER A 384 -17.67 5.00 11.05
N PRO A 385 -18.05 6.28 10.87
CA PRO A 385 -17.29 7.37 11.45
C PRO A 385 -17.28 7.33 12.98
N ASN A 386 -18.27 6.69 13.61
CA ASN A 386 -18.41 6.61 15.07
C ASN A 386 -17.72 5.38 15.68
N SER A 387 -16.97 4.62 14.89
CA SER A 387 -16.35 3.35 15.32
C SER A 387 -14.85 3.36 15.04
N LEU A 388 -14.16 4.41 15.50
CA LEU A 388 -12.73 4.58 15.33
C LEU A 388 -11.97 3.46 16.07
N ASP A 389 -11.00 2.85 15.41
CA ASP A 389 -10.26 1.69 15.93
C ASP A 389 -8.77 1.70 15.57
N HIS A 390 -8.32 2.60 14.70
CA HIS A 390 -6.94 2.64 14.22
C HIS A 390 -6.33 4.05 14.26
N GLY A 391 -5.12 4.17 14.80
CA GLY A 391 -4.33 5.41 14.85
C GLY A 391 -3.43 5.54 13.64
N VAL A 392 -3.47 6.69 12.96
CA VAL A 392 -2.70 6.95 11.72
C VAL A 392 -2.33 8.43 11.61
N LEU A 393 -1.46 8.76 10.66
CA LEU A 393 -0.93 10.11 10.51
C LEU A 393 -1.32 10.73 9.16
N ILE A 394 -2.01 11.87 9.16
CA ILE A 394 -2.19 12.69 7.96
C ILE A 394 -0.88 13.44 7.68
N VAL A 395 -0.34 13.27 6.48
CA VAL A 395 0.94 13.88 6.06
C VAL A 395 0.79 14.81 4.86
N GLY A 396 -0.37 14.85 4.23
CA GLY A 396 -0.58 15.65 3.03
C GLY A 396 -2.03 15.59 2.58
N TYR A 397 -2.34 16.35 1.54
CA TYR A 397 -3.60 16.28 0.81
C TYR A 397 -3.37 16.64 -0.65
N GLY A 398 -4.36 16.33 -1.47
CA GLY A 398 -4.36 16.79 -2.84
C GLY A 398 -5.73 16.76 -3.46
N VAL A 399 -5.74 17.00 -4.77
CA VAL A 399 -6.93 16.99 -5.59
C VAL A 399 -6.61 16.28 -6.90
N HIS A 400 -7.31 15.17 -7.16
CA HIS A 400 -7.16 14.47 -8.44
C HIS A 400 -8.30 14.83 -9.39
N SER A 401 -7.95 15.33 -10.58
CA SER A 401 -8.91 15.64 -11.64
C SER A 401 -8.97 14.52 -12.68
N TYR A 402 -10.14 13.92 -12.84
CA TYR A 402 -10.43 12.89 -13.82
C TYR A 402 -11.06 13.53 -15.05
N ALA A 403 -10.23 13.90 -16.04
CA ALA A 403 -10.65 14.61 -17.25
C ALA A 403 -11.79 13.90 -18.00
N LEU A 404 -11.73 12.57 -18.10
CA LEU A 404 -12.74 11.74 -18.78
C LEU A 404 -14.14 11.84 -18.15
N PHE A 405 -14.24 12.19 -16.87
CA PHE A 405 -15.50 12.24 -16.13
C PHE A 405 -15.83 13.64 -15.60
N ASN A 406 -15.04 14.65 -15.98
CA ASN A 406 -15.10 16.01 -15.45
C ASN A 406 -15.28 16.04 -13.91
N ARG A 407 -14.59 15.14 -13.21
CA ARG A 407 -14.74 14.91 -11.77
C ARG A 407 -13.45 15.24 -11.06
N THR A 408 -13.56 16.08 -10.04
CA THR A 408 -12.45 16.45 -9.18
C THR A 408 -12.67 15.83 -7.80
N ILE A 409 -11.69 15.05 -7.32
CA ILE A 409 -11.80 14.34 -6.04
C ILE A 409 -10.68 14.80 -5.10
N PRO A 410 -11.00 15.59 -4.06
CA PRO A 410 -10.06 15.91 -3.00
C PRO A 410 -9.77 14.68 -2.13
N TYR A 411 -8.54 14.57 -1.64
CA TYR A 411 -8.11 13.47 -0.78
C TYR A 411 -7.11 13.91 0.28
N TRP A 412 -7.05 13.19 1.39
CA TRP A 412 -5.93 13.18 2.33
C TRP A 412 -4.91 12.11 1.95
N ILE A 413 -3.66 12.34 2.30
CA ILE A 413 -2.57 11.36 2.26
C ILE A 413 -2.30 10.94 3.71
N VAL A 414 -2.56 9.68 4.01
CA VAL A 414 -2.44 9.12 5.35
C VAL A 414 -1.30 8.09 5.36
N LYS A 415 -0.33 8.26 6.26
CA LYS A 415 0.72 7.29 6.55
C LYS A 415 0.15 6.22 7.50
N ASN A 416 0.29 4.95 7.11
CA ASN A 416 -0.11 3.81 7.91
C ASN A 416 1.12 3.12 8.54
N SER A 417 0.90 2.17 9.44
CA SER A 417 1.90 1.43 10.22
C SER A 417 1.91 -0.07 9.90
N TRP A 418 1.47 -0.48 8.72
CA TRP A 418 1.39 -1.90 8.30
C TRP A 418 2.48 -2.32 7.30
N GLY A 419 3.58 -1.55 7.29
CA GLY A 419 4.71 -1.74 6.40
C GLY A 419 4.47 -1.22 4.97
N PRO A 420 5.56 -1.03 4.22
CA PRO A 420 5.51 -0.42 2.88
C PRO A 420 4.88 -1.33 1.83
N SER A 421 4.69 -2.62 2.09
CA SER A 421 4.04 -3.53 1.14
C SER A 421 2.52 -3.38 1.09
N TRP A 422 1.92 -2.66 2.04
CA TRP A 422 0.49 -2.42 2.11
C TRP A 422 0.10 -1.11 1.39
N GLY A 423 -1.08 -1.06 0.75
CA GLY A 423 -1.60 0.15 0.13
C GLY A 423 -0.64 0.77 -0.90
N GLU A 424 -0.56 2.10 -0.91
CA GLU A 424 0.31 2.86 -1.81
C GLU A 424 1.67 3.08 -1.15
N GLN A 425 2.49 2.03 -1.11
CA GLN A 425 3.80 2.04 -0.44
C GLN A 425 3.71 2.40 1.06
N GLY A 426 2.69 1.87 1.74
CA GLY A 426 2.37 2.16 3.14
C GLY A 426 1.41 3.32 3.37
N TYR A 427 1.00 4.01 2.30
CA TYR A 427 0.09 5.14 2.39
C TYR A 427 -1.33 4.79 1.93
N TYR A 428 -2.27 5.60 2.42
CA TYR A 428 -3.68 5.52 2.12
C TYR A 428 -4.17 6.87 1.65
N ARG A 429 -4.77 6.93 0.45
CA ARG A 429 -5.50 8.10 0.00
C ARG A 429 -6.98 7.92 0.25
N VAL A 430 -7.54 8.83 1.03
CA VAL A 430 -8.94 8.80 1.47
C VAL A 430 -9.62 10.11 1.11
N PHE A 431 -10.89 10.06 0.74
CA PHE A 431 -11.67 11.24 0.40
C PHE A 431 -11.64 12.28 1.51
N ARG A 432 -11.48 13.55 1.11
CA ARG A 432 -11.43 14.72 2.00
C ARG A 432 -12.66 15.59 1.78
N GLY A 433 -13.39 15.91 2.84
CA GLY A 433 -14.48 16.90 2.82
C GLY A 433 -15.80 16.45 3.46
N ASP A 434 -15.94 15.19 3.85
CA ASP A 434 -17.13 14.67 4.54
C ASP A 434 -16.82 13.87 5.83
N GLY A 435 -15.57 13.91 6.31
CA GLY A 435 -15.14 13.13 7.47
C GLY A 435 -15.14 11.62 7.22
N THR A 436 -14.82 11.18 6.00
CA THR A 436 -14.80 9.76 5.60
C THR A 436 -14.12 8.88 6.67
N CYS A 437 -14.82 7.83 7.09
CA CYS A 437 -14.38 6.89 8.13
C CYS A 437 -14.04 7.54 9.50
N GLY A 438 -14.53 8.76 9.75
CA GLY A 438 -14.38 9.47 11.03
C GLY A 438 -12.99 10.10 11.24
N LEU A 439 -12.18 10.20 10.17
CA LEU A 439 -10.78 10.67 10.23
C LEU A 439 -10.59 12.06 10.86
N ASN A 440 -11.65 12.86 10.93
CA ASN A 440 -11.64 14.24 11.42
C ASN A 440 -12.14 14.37 12.86
N GLN A 441 -12.47 13.27 13.57
CA GLN A 441 -13.08 13.35 14.90
C GLN A 441 -12.07 13.67 16.01
N THR A 442 -10.86 13.13 15.94
CA THR A 442 -9.83 13.28 16.98
C THR A 442 -8.47 13.73 16.43
N PRO A 443 -8.39 14.78 15.59
CA PRO A 443 -7.12 15.27 15.09
C PRO A 443 -6.34 15.97 16.20
N SER A 444 -5.08 15.59 16.38
CA SER A 444 -4.21 16.13 17.42
C SER A 444 -2.75 16.25 16.96
N SER A 445 -1.98 17.07 17.70
CA SER A 445 -0.55 17.25 17.45
C SER A 445 0.19 17.56 18.74
N ALA A 446 1.41 17.04 18.88
CA ALA A 446 2.34 17.34 19.95
C ALA A 446 2.85 18.78 19.89
N ILE A 447 3.29 19.28 21.04
CA ILE A 447 4.13 20.46 21.19
C ILE A 447 5.53 19.99 21.58
N VAL A 448 6.47 20.04 20.65
CA VAL A 448 7.87 19.68 20.89
C VAL A 448 8.63 20.86 21.50
N ALA A 449 9.50 20.59 22.49
CA ALA A 449 10.29 21.58 23.23
C ALA A 449 11.41 22.24 22.41
#